data_AF-B8CXT0-F1
#
_entry.id   AF-B8CXT0-F1
#
_cell.length_a   1.000
_cell.length_b   1.000
_cell.length_c   1.000
_cell.angle_alpha   90.00
_cell.angle_beta   90.00
_cell.angle_gamma   90.00
#
_symmetry.space_group_name_H-M   'P 1'
#
loop_
_entity.id
_entity.type
_entity.pdbx_description
1 polymer ?
#
loop_
_entity_poly.entity_id
_entity_poly.type
_entity_poly.pdbx_seq_one_letter_code
_entity_poly.pdbx_strand_id
1 'polypeptide(L)' 'MIKPEKLKRGDKVATVSLSWGGAGDKDYRNRYEIGKIRIEKLFGLKVVEMPNSLKGSQ' A
#
# COMPACT_ATOMS: atom_id res chain seq x y z
N MET A 1 -16.82 -11.58 -16.15
CA MET A 1 -15.78 -10.85 -15.40
C MET A 1 -14.57 -10.71 -16.30
N ILE A 2 -13.98 -9.52 -16.41
CA ILE A 2 -12.78 -9.30 -17.22
C ILE A 2 -11.55 -9.76 -16.42
N LYS A 3 -10.67 -10.56 -17.03
CA LYS A 3 -9.45 -11.04 -16.36
C LYS A 3 -8.38 -9.93 -16.38
N PRO A 4 -7.78 -9.58 -15.23
CA PRO A 4 -6.75 -8.55 -15.18
C PRO A 4 -5.41 -9.07 -15.73
N GLU A 5 -4.56 -8.13 -16.14
CA GLU A 5 -3.18 -8.42 -16.50
C GLU A 5 -2.35 -8.80 -15.28
N LYS A 6 -1.31 -9.61 -15.50
CA LYS A 6 -0.37 -9.98 -14.44
C LYS A 6 0.56 -8.82 -14.11
N LEU A 7 0.92 -8.70 -12.82
CA LEU A 7 1.92 -7.74 -12.37
C LEU A 7 3.32 -8.11 -12.89
N LYS A 8 4.12 -7.08 -13.17
CA LYS A 8 5.52 -7.14 -13.58
C LYS A 8 6.34 -6.18 -12.72
N ARG A 9 7.64 -6.45 -12.60
CA ARG A 9 8.57 -5.53 -11.92
C ARG A 9 8.51 -4.16 -12.60
N GLY A 10 8.45 -3.10 -11.80
CA GLY A 10 8.31 -1.71 -12.23
C GLY A 10 6.88 -1.17 -12.24
N ASP A 11 5.87 -2.05 -12.19
CA ASP A 11 4.46 -1.65 -12.13
C ASP A 11 4.13 -0.91 -10.83
N LYS A 12 3.09 -0.08 -10.88
CA LYS A 12 2.60 0.68 -9.72
C LYS A 12 1.48 -0.09 -9.02
N VAL A 13 1.52 -0.10 -7.70
CA VAL A 13 0.42 -0.61 -6.85
C VAL A 13 -0.06 0.51 -5.93
N ALA A 14 -1.36 0.78 -5.95
CA ALA A 14 -1.97 1.76 -5.07
C ALA A 14 -2.30 1.13 -3.71
N THR A 15 -1.97 1.83 -2.61
CA THR A 15 -2.46 1.49 -1.26
C THR A 15 -3.65 2.37 -0.89
N VAL A 16 -4.71 1.74 -0.38
CA VAL A 16 -5.98 2.39 -0.03
C VAL A 16 -6.47 1.87 1.33
N SER A 17 -7.14 2.74 2.08
CA SER A 17 -7.77 2.40 3.37
C SER A 17 -9.27 2.64 3.24
N LEU A 18 -10.00 1.65 2.71
CA LEU A 18 -11.44 1.72 2.44
C LEU A 18 -12.32 1.32 3.63
N SER A 19 -11.68 0.94 4.75
CA SER A 19 -12.37 0.51 5.97
C SER A 19 -11.73 1.21 7.16
N TRP A 20 -10.89 0.53 7.93
CA TRP A 20 -10.20 1.15 9.06
C TRP A 20 -8.91 1.83 8.61
N GLY A 21 -8.76 3.12 8.97
CA GLY A 21 -7.63 3.97 8.59
C GLY A 21 -6.33 3.74 9.38
N GLY A 22 -6.27 2.69 10.20
CA GLY A 22 -5.21 2.47 11.18
C GLY A 22 -3.79 2.44 10.63
N ALA A 23 -3.60 2.17 9.33
CA ALA A 23 -2.28 2.25 8.69
C ALA A 23 -1.62 3.66 8.77
N GLY A 24 -2.44 4.70 8.96
CA GLY A 24 -1.97 6.06 9.23
C GLY A 24 -1.68 6.37 10.70
N ASP A 25 -2.18 5.55 11.63
CA ASP A 25 -2.01 5.79 13.07
C ASP A 25 -0.57 5.51 13.51
N LYS A 26 -0.07 6.30 14.46
CA LYS A 26 1.32 6.22 14.94
C LYS A 26 1.72 4.82 15.40
N ASP A 27 0.84 4.14 16.12
CA ASP A 27 1.09 2.81 16.69
C ASP A 27 1.24 1.72 15.62
N TYR A 28 0.65 1.93 14.44
CA TYR A 28 0.68 0.97 13.33
C TYR A 28 1.51 1.43 12.13
N ARG A 29 2.03 2.67 12.13
CA ARG A 29 2.77 3.25 11.01
C ARG A 29 3.96 2.39 10.59
N ASN A 30 4.72 1.88 11.56
CA ASN A 30 5.88 1.02 11.29
C ASN A 30 5.48 -0.26 10.54
N ARG A 31 4.31 -0.83 10.85
CA ARG A 31 3.80 -2.02 10.15
C ARG A 31 3.50 -1.73 8.68
N TYR A 32 2.93 -0.57 8.39
CA TYR A 32 2.70 -0.12 7.01
C TYR A 32 4.02 0.03 6.24
N GLU A 33 5.01 0.71 6.82
CA GLU A 33 6.31 0.95 6.17
C GLU A 33 7.07 -0.34 5.88
N ILE A 34 7.06 -1.32 6.80
CA ILE A 34 7.67 -2.64 6.56
C ILE A 34 6.98 -3.34 5.39
N GLY A 35 5.65 -3.26 5.31
CA GLY A 35 4.88 -3.81 4.20
C GLY A 35 5.24 -3.16 2.86
N LYS A 36 5.29 -1.82 2.82
CA LYS A 36 5.72 -1.05 1.65
C LYS A 36 7.10 -1.45 1.17
N ILE A 37 8.09 -1.47 2.07
CA ILE A 37 9.48 -1.82 1.73
C ILE A 37 9.57 -3.24 1.17
N ARG A 38 8.80 -4.20 1.70
CA ARG A 38 8.78 -5.58 1.19
C ARG A 38 8.19 -5.65 -0.22
N ILE A 39 7.10 -4.94 -0.48
CA ILE A 39 6.50 -4.86 -1.82
C ILE A 39 7.51 -4.30 -2.82
N GLU A 40 8.20 -3.22 -2.44
CA GLU A 40 9.19 -2.57 -3.30
C GLU A 40 10.43 -3.46 -3.53
N LYS A 41 11.03 -4.02 -2.48
CA LYS A 41 12.30 -4.76 -2.58
C LYS A 41 12.14 -6.18 -3.09
N LEU A 42 11.14 -6.93 -2.61
CA LEU A 42 10.99 -8.34 -2.94
C LEU A 42 10.33 -8.52 -4.31
N PHE A 43 9.34 -7.68 -4.64
CA PHE A 43 8.58 -7.81 -5.88
C PHE A 43 8.98 -6.79 -6.95
N GLY A 44 9.77 -5.76 -6.60
CA GLY A 44 10.19 -4.73 -7.55
C GLY A 44 9.05 -3.82 -8.01
N LEU A 45 7.99 -3.67 -7.21
CA LEU A 45 6.82 -2.85 -7.52
C LEU A 45 7.00 -1.44 -6.96
N LYS A 46 6.29 -0.45 -7.52
CA LYS A 46 6.27 0.93 -7.04
C LYS A 46 5.01 1.16 -6.22
N VAL A 47 5.15 1.36 -4.91
CA VAL A 47 3.99 1.63 -4.05
C VAL A 47 3.60 3.10 -4.18
N VAL A 48 2.30 3.35 -4.41
CA VAL A 48 1.72 4.69 -4.47
C VAL A 48 0.64 4.81 -3.41
N GLU A 49 0.85 5.71 -2.46
CA GLU A 49 -0.14 6.03 -1.43
C GLU A 49 -1.20 6.95 -2.01
N MET A 50 -2.47 6.54 -1.95
CA MET A 50 -3.56 7.45 -2.30
C MET A 50 -3.68 8.57 -1.25
N PRO A 51 -4.15 9.78 -1.61
CA PRO A 51 -4.04 10.98 -0.76
C PRO A 51 -4.58 10.83 0.67
N ASN A 52 -5.55 9.94 0.89
CA ASN A 52 -6.20 9.72 2.18
C ASN A 52 -5.86 8.38 2.84
N SER A 53 -5.04 7.52 2.20
CA SER A 53 -4.86 6.14 2.66
C SER A 53 -4.14 6.03 4.01
N LEU A 54 -3.47 7.09 4.44
CA LEU A 54 -2.66 7.16 5.66
C LEU A 54 -3.10 8.27 6.61
N LYS A 55 -4.37 8.70 6.52
CA LYS A 55 -4.91 9.76 7.39
C LYS A 55 -5.00 9.35 8.88
N GLY A 56 -5.07 8.05 9.15
CA GLY A 56 -5.35 7.53 10.48
C GLY A 56 -6.83 7.17 10.65
N SER A 57 -7.17 6.64 11.82
CA SER A 57 -8.51 6.14 12.15
C SER A 57 -9.42 7.15 12.88
N GLN A 58 -8.90 8.34 13.19
CA GLN A 58 -9.60 9.44 13.85
C GLN A 58 -9.42 10.74 13.06
#